data_AF-A0A2W7C2J0-F1
#
_entry.id   AF-A0A2W7C2J0-F1
#
_cell.length_a   1.000
_cell.length_b   1.000
_cell.length_c   1.000
_cell.angle_alpha   90.00
_cell.angle_beta   90.00
_cell.angle_gamma   90.00
#
_symmetry.space_group_name_H-M   'P 1'
#
loop_
_entity.id
_entity.type
_entity.pdbx_description
1 polymer ?
#
loop_
_entity_poly.entity_id
_entity_poly.type
_entity_poly.pdbx_seq_one_letter_code
_entity_poly.pdbx_strand_id
1 'polypeptide(L)'
;MVTIHIRFRDWQASGIHRIRNFGEDLWRTFRDNKRVSIDLGEIDRCVDEITFSARGSYVRRAVKEAEVVMREHMVDKESEIVVEDGTAQA
;
A
#
# COMPACT_ATOMS: atom_id res chain seq x y z
N MET A 1 3.42 1.11 -15.55
CA MET A 1 3.24 0.43 -14.25
C MET A 1 1.84 0.77 -13.78
N VAL A 2 1.27 -0.03 -12.90
CA VAL A 2 -0.06 0.24 -12.31
C VAL A 2 0.17 0.76 -10.90
N THR A 3 -0.53 1.82 -10.55
CA THR A 3 -0.42 2.46 -9.24
C THR A 3 -1.45 1.85 -8.31
N ILE A 4 -1.04 1.57 -7.09
CA ILE A 4 -1.87 0.97 -6.04
C ILE A 4 -1.83 1.95 -4.87
N HIS A 5 -3.00 2.38 -4.45
CA HIS A 5 -3.21 3.32 -3.35
C HIS A 5 -3.83 2.56 -2.17
N ILE A 6 -3.25 2.70 -0.98
CA ILE A 6 -3.81 2.16 0.26
C ILE A 6 -4.25 3.36 1.09
N ARG A 7 -5.56 3.56 1.18
CA ARG A 7 -6.19 4.67 1.89
C ARG A 7 -6.60 4.22 3.28
N PHE A 8 -6.19 4.95 4.29
CA PHE A 8 -6.56 4.73 5.69
C PHE A 8 -7.78 5.60 6.01
N ARG A 9 -8.96 4.97 6.13
CA ARG A 9 -10.23 5.67 6.34
C ARG A 9 -10.32 6.32 7.72
N ASP A 10 -9.69 5.69 8.71
CA ASP A 10 -9.67 6.16 10.09
C ASP A 10 -8.24 6.42 10.58
N TRP A 11 -7.42 7.08 9.75
CA TRP A 11 -6.02 7.37 10.10
C TRP A 11 -5.87 8.14 11.43
N GLN A 12 -6.91 8.87 11.83
CA GLN A 12 -6.96 9.57 13.12
C GLN A 12 -7.13 8.63 14.32
N ALA A 13 -7.94 7.56 14.23
CA ALA A 13 -8.07 6.57 15.30
C ALA A 13 -7.06 5.42 15.20
N SER A 14 -6.65 5.03 14.00
CA SER A 14 -5.71 3.92 13.75
C SER A 14 -4.28 4.23 14.24
N GLY A 15 -3.96 5.51 14.45
CA GLY A 15 -2.68 5.97 14.99
C GLY A 15 -1.55 5.92 13.95
N ILE A 16 -0.90 7.06 13.72
CA ILE A 16 0.18 7.25 12.73
C ILE A 16 1.31 6.21 12.86
N HIS A 17 1.57 5.71 14.07
CA HIS A 17 2.57 4.66 14.31
C HIS A 17 2.23 3.33 13.62
N ARG A 18 0.95 2.94 13.52
CA ARG A 18 0.55 1.71 12.84
C ARG A 18 0.72 1.82 11.33
N ILE A 19 0.38 2.98 10.78
CA ILE A 19 0.51 3.28 9.36
C ILE A 19 1.99 3.22 8.93
N ARG A 20 2.89 3.80 9.74
CA ARG A 20 4.33 3.72 9.52
C ARG A 20 4.88 2.29 9.61
N ASN A 21 4.48 1.52 10.63
CA ASN A 21 4.89 0.12 10.76
C ASN A 21 4.41 -0.72 9.57
N PHE A 22 3.16 -0.53 9.16
CA PHE A 22 2.58 -1.16 7.98
C PHE A 22 3.38 -0.82 6.72
N GLY A 23 3.70 0.45 6.50
CA GLY A 23 4.48 0.88 5.34
C GLY A 23 5.90 0.30 5.34
N GLU A 24 6.55 0.23 6.50
CA GLU A 24 7.87 -0.40 6.62
C GLU A 24 7.82 -1.89 6.28
N ASP A 25 6.84 -2.64 6.81
CA ASP A 25 6.69 -4.05 6.48
C ASP A 25 6.32 -4.26 5.01
N LEU A 26 5.45 -3.41 4.45
CA LEU A 26 5.14 -3.41 3.02
C LEU A 26 6.42 -3.24 2.18
N TRP A 27 7.26 -2.26 2.53
CA TRP A 27 8.54 -2.08 1.88
C TRP A 27 9.43 -3.31 2.06
N ARG A 28 9.51 -3.92 3.25
CA ARG A 28 10.31 -5.12 3.49
C ARG A 28 9.82 -6.32 2.67
N THR A 29 8.52 -6.47 2.46
CA THR A 29 7.94 -7.53 1.61
C THR A 29 8.35 -7.37 0.15
N PHE A 30 8.43 -6.13 -0.35
CA PHE A 30 8.62 -5.86 -1.77
C PHE A 30 10.02 -5.36 -2.17
N ARG A 31 10.91 -5.01 -1.23
CA ARG A 31 12.21 -4.39 -1.51
C ARG A 31 13.11 -5.18 -2.46
N ASP A 32 13.04 -6.51 -2.40
CA ASP A 32 13.84 -7.43 -3.22
C ASP A 32 13.12 -7.78 -4.54
N ASN A 33 11.88 -7.31 -4.71
CA ASN A 33 11.02 -7.59 -5.84
C ASN A 33 11.09 -6.49 -6.90
N LYS A 34 11.87 -6.73 -7.95
CA LYS A 34 12.04 -5.81 -9.10
C LYS A 34 10.76 -5.50 -9.90
N ARG A 35 9.62 -6.08 -9.52
CA ARG A 35 8.31 -5.85 -10.16
C ARG A 35 7.45 -4.86 -9.38
N VAL A 36 7.88 -4.45 -8.19
CA VAL A 36 7.19 -3.51 -7.32
C VAL A 36 8.16 -2.38 -6.97
N SER A 37 7.67 -1.15 -6.98
CA SER A 37 8.43 0.04 -6.58
C SER A 37 7.66 0.76 -5.49
N ILE A 38 8.32 0.92 -4.35
CA ILE A 38 7.77 1.56 -3.15
C ILE A 38 8.78 2.62 -2.70
N ASP A 39 8.30 3.85 -2.52
CA ASP A 39 9.13 4.95 -2.02
C ASP A 39 9.07 5.02 -0.49
N LEU A 40 10.22 4.84 0.16
CA LEU A 40 10.33 4.92 1.62
C LEU A 40 10.06 6.33 2.16
N GLY A 41 10.34 7.37 1.37
CA GLY A 41 10.05 8.76 1.73
C GLY A 41 8.55 9.04 1.75
N GLU A 42 7.79 8.43 0.84
CA GLU A 42 6.32 8.48 0.89
C GLU A 42 5.76 7.73 2.10
N ILE A 43 6.33 6.57 2.44
CA ILE A 43 5.95 5.83 3.66
C ILE A 43 6.26 6.65 4.93
N ASP A 44 7.43 7.27 5.03
CA ASP A 44 7.79 8.03 6.24
C ASP A 44 6.88 9.26 6.44
N ARG A 45 6.46 9.90 5.34
CA ARG A 45 5.59 11.08 5.35
C ARG A 45 4.10 10.74 5.30
N CYS A 46 3.77 9.47 5.13
CA CYS A 46 2.41 8.98 5.05
C CYS A 46 1.61 9.37 6.31
N VAL A 47 0.42 9.92 6.10
CA VAL A 47 -0.55 10.20 7.14
C VAL A 47 -1.82 9.39 6.89
N ASP A 48 -2.37 9.47 5.67
CA ASP A 48 -3.67 8.91 5.31
C ASP A 48 -3.64 8.00 4.07
N GLU A 49 -2.56 8.03 3.26
CA GLU A 49 -2.41 7.18 2.09
C GLU A 49 -0.97 6.68 1.92
N ILE A 50 -0.80 5.41 1.54
CA ILE A 50 0.45 4.85 1.00
C ILE A 50 0.24 4.50 -0.46
N THR A 51 1.15 4.97 -1.30
CA THR A 51 1.15 4.68 -2.73
C THR A 51 2.34 3.80 -3.09
N PHE A 52 2.11 2.82 -3.94
CA PHE A 52 3.18 2.03 -4.54
C PHE A 52 2.79 1.57 -5.94
N SER A 53 3.77 1.17 -6.74
CA SER A 53 3.52 0.75 -8.12
C SER A 53 3.97 -0.68 -8.37
N ALA A 54 3.20 -1.40 -9.17
CA ALA A 54 3.52 -2.76 -9.59
C ALA A 54 3.49 -2.90 -11.11
N ARG A 55 4.30 -3.81 -11.64
CA ARG A 55 4.23 -4.20 -13.05
C ARG A 55 2.89 -4.89 -13.32
N GLY A 56 2.21 -4.59 -14.42
CA GLY A 56 0.82 -5.01 -14.69
C GLY A 56 0.50 -6.49 -14.40
N SER A 57 1.36 -7.42 -14.82
CA SER A 57 1.16 -8.86 -14.54
C SER A 57 1.34 -9.27 -13.08
N TYR A 58 1.92 -8.40 -12.24
CA TYR A 58 2.21 -8.62 -10.83
C TYR A 58 1.23 -7.89 -9.89
N VAL A 59 0.39 -6.99 -10.41
CA VAL A 59 -0.55 -6.16 -9.63
C VAL A 59 -1.43 -7.01 -8.72
N ARG A 60 -2.08 -8.04 -9.26
CA ARG A 60 -2.96 -8.92 -8.48
C ARG A 60 -2.25 -9.59 -7.29
N ARG A 61 -0.97 -9.94 -7.47
CA ARG A 61 -0.16 -10.53 -6.41
C ARG A 61 0.29 -9.49 -5.40
N ALA A 62 0.70 -8.32 -5.87
CA ALA A 62 1.10 -7.20 -5.03
C ALA A 62 -0.06 -6.73 -4.13
N VAL A 63 -1.28 -6.63 -4.67
CA VAL A 63 -2.49 -6.33 -3.89
C VAL A 63 -2.73 -7.40 -2.82
N LYS A 64 -2.67 -8.68 -3.19
CA LYS A 64 -2.92 -9.77 -2.23
C LYS A 64 -1.87 -9.80 -1.10
N GLU A 65 -0.61 -9.55 -1.41
CA GLU A 65 0.45 -9.48 -0.40
C GLU A 65 0.27 -8.22 0.48
N ALA A 66 -0.14 -7.08 -0.09
CA ALA A 66 -0.51 -5.90 0.68
C ALA A 66 -1.73 -6.14 1.59
N GLU A 67 -2.76 -6.87 1.14
CA GLU A 67 -3.91 -7.25 1.98
C GLU A 67 -3.49 -8.13 3.17
N VAL A 68 -2.51 -9.04 2.98
CA VAL A 68 -2.00 -9.88 4.06
C VAL A 68 -1.30 -9.02 5.11
N VAL A 69 -0.35 -8.17 4.70
CA VAL A 69 0.36 -7.26 5.62
C VAL A 69 -0.63 -6.31 6.30
N MET A 70 -1.63 -5.81 5.56
CA MET A 70 -2.66 -4.92 6.11
C MET A 70 -3.44 -5.58 7.25
N ARG A 71 -3.79 -6.87 7.12
CA ARG A 71 -4.48 -7.63 8.19
C ARG A 71 -3.62 -7.87 9.44
N GLU A 72 -2.30 -7.80 9.32
CA GLU A 72 -1.40 -7.94 10.48
C GLU A 72 -1.34 -6.64 11.30
N HIS A 73 -1.54 -5.49 10.65
CA HIS A 73 -1.41 -4.17 11.28
C HIS A 73 -2.75 -3.48 11.57
N MET A 74 -3.83 -3.85 10.87
CA MET A 74 -5.12 -3.18 10.90
C MET A 74 -6.30 -4.14 10.97
N VAL A 75 -7.39 -3.69 11.57
CA VAL A 75 -8.66 -4.43 11.63
C VAL A 75 -9.41 -4.24 10.31
N ASP A 76 -10.11 -5.28 9.87
CA ASP A 76 -10.99 -5.25 8.69
C ASP A 76 -11.89 -3.99 8.74
N LYS A 77 -11.77 -3.11 7.71
CA LYS A 77 -12.46 -1.80 7.48
C LYS A 77 -11.70 -0.51 7.82
N GLU A 78 -10.52 -0.55 8.43
CA GLU A 78 -9.74 0.68 8.72
C GLU A 78 -9.04 1.25 7.47
N SER A 79 -8.83 0.43 6.44
CA SER A 79 -8.17 0.81 5.21
C SER A 79 -8.79 0.15 3.98
N GLU A 80 -8.51 0.75 2.83
CA GLU A 80 -9.00 0.34 1.53
C GLU A 80 -7.87 0.37 0.51
N ILE A 81 -7.73 -0.70 -0.28
CA ILE A 81 -6.77 -0.76 -1.38
C ILE A 81 -7.49 -0.43 -2.68
N VAL A 82 -7.11 0.67 -3.31
CA VAL A 82 -7.59 1.12 -4.61
C VAL A 82 -6.50 0.87 -5.64
N VAL A 83 -6.81 0.13 -6.70
CA VAL A 83 -5.90 -0.09 -7.82
C VAL A 83 -6.26 0.88 -8.92
N GLU A 84 -5.43 1.89 -9.14
CA GLU A 84 -5.53 2.76 -10.30
C GLU A 84 -4.70 2.13 -11.43
N ASP A 85 -5.37 1.32 -12.24
CA ASP A 85 -4.87 1.03 -13.57
C ASP A 85 -4.90 2.35 -14.34
N GLY A 86 -3.80 2.72 -15.02
CA GLY A 86 -3.71 3.93 -15.85
C GLY A 86 -4.67 3.94 -17.06
N THR A 87 -5.77 3.18 -16.98
CA THR A 87 -6.91 3.14 -17.86
C THR A 87 -8.16 3.73 -17.19
N ALA A 88 -8.01 4.86 -16.48
CA ALA A 88 -9.11 5.82 -16.39
C ALA A 88 -9.18 6.59 -17.71
N GLN A 89 -10.17 6.19 -18.50
CA GLN A 89 -10.47 6.47 -19.90
C GLN A 89 -10.47 7.96 -20.31
N ALA A 90 -10.04 8.18 -21.56
CA ALA A 90 -10.41 9.32 -22.40
C ALA A 90 -11.89 9.28 -22.81
#